data_AF-A0A2J4XUL3-F1
#
_entry.id   AF-A0A2J4XUL3-F1
#
_cell.length_a   1.000
_cell.length_b   1.000
_cell.length_c   1.000
_cell.angle_alpha   90.00
_cell.angle_beta   90.00
_cell.angle_gamma   90.00
#
_symmetry.space_group_name_H-M   'P 1'
#
loop_
_entity.id
_entity.type
_entity.pdbx_description
1 polymer ?
#
loop_
_entity_poly.entity_id
_entity_poly.type
_entity_poly.pdbx_seq_one_letter_code
_entity_poly.pdbx_strand_id
1 'polypeptide(L)' 'MHKFSLSLFTLSLGVALMPLAHAATTPVQEHLLEQVRLGEASKREDLVRQSLYRLELIDPNNP' A
#
# COMPACT_ATOMS: atom_id res chain seq x y z
N MET A 1 -39.22 -14.57 7.30
CA MET A 1 -37.86 -14.83 6.78
C MET A 1 -37.40 -13.80 5.73
N HIS A 2 -38.31 -13.06 5.05
CA HIS A 2 -37.95 -12.07 4.01
C HIS A 2 -37.12 -10.86 4.49
N LYS A 3 -37.30 -10.40 5.74
CA LYS A 3 -36.54 -9.26 6.31
C LYS A 3 -35.04 -9.56 6.47
N PHE A 4 -34.71 -10.81 6.77
CA PHE A 4 -33.33 -11.24 6.98
C PHE A 4 -32.57 -11.29 5.66
N SER A 5 -33.23 -11.77 4.60
CA SER A 5 -32.66 -11.79 3.25
C SER A 5 -32.40 -10.38 2.71
N LEU A 6 -33.31 -9.42 2.94
CA LEU A 6 -33.11 -8.03 2.51
C LEU A 6 -31.93 -7.35 3.23
N SER A 7 -31.71 -7.67 4.51
CA SER A 7 -30.55 -7.19 5.27
C SER A 7 -29.23 -7.79 4.78
N LEU A 8 -29.22 -9.06 4.37
CA LEU A 8 -28.04 -9.72 3.80
C LEU A 8 -27.65 -9.13 2.44
N PHE A 9 -28.64 -8.84 1.58
CA PHE A 9 -28.41 -8.22 0.27
C PHE A 9 -27.89 -6.77 0.37
N THR A 10 -28.41 -6.00 1.32
CA THR A 10 -27.95 -4.62 1.54
C THR A 10 -26.56 -4.58 2.17
N LEU A 11 -26.25 -5.52 3.06
CA LEU A 11 -24.91 -5.65 3.65
C LEU A 11 -23.87 -6.08 2.61
N SER A 12 -24.17 -7.05 1.75
CA SER A 12 -23.25 -7.47 0.69
C SER A 12 -23.01 -6.38 -0.35
N LEU A 13 -24.04 -5.60 -0.70
CA LEU A 13 -23.90 -4.45 -1.58
C LEU A 13 -23.06 -3.32 -0.95
N GLY A 14 -23.19 -3.09 0.36
CA GLY A 14 -22.38 -2.11 1.09
C GLY A 14 -20.89 -2.46 1.14
N VAL A 15 -20.54 -3.74 1.28
CA VAL A 15 -19.15 -4.20 1.27
C VAL A 15 -18.54 -4.15 -0.15
N ALA A 16 -19.32 -4.45 -1.19
CA ALA A 16 -18.85 -4.39 -2.57
C ALA A 16 -18.52 -2.96 -3.04
N LEU A 17 -19.13 -1.94 -2.43
CA LEU A 17 -18.94 -0.53 -2.76
C LEU A 17 -17.96 0.19 -1.84
N MET A 18 -17.39 -0.50 -0.82
CA MET A 18 -16.33 0.12 -0.03
C MET A 18 -15.14 0.42 -0.95
N PRO A 19 -14.60 1.66 -0.91
CA PRO A 19 -13.33 1.95 -1.54
C PRO A 19 -12.32 0.97 -0.97
N LEU A 20 -11.83 0.07 -1.82
CA LEU A 20 -10.73 -0.79 -1.46
C LEU A 20 -9.54 0.17 -1.34
N ALA A 21 -9.24 0.57 -0.11
CA ALA A 21 -8.06 1.34 0.25
C ALA A 21 -6.85 0.45 0.02
N HIS A 22 -6.55 0.21 -1.26
CA HIS A 22 -5.25 -0.26 -1.66
C HIS A 22 -4.32 0.88 -1.26
N ALA A 23 -3.44 0.61 -0.30
CA ALA A 23 -2.14 1.28 -0.28
C ALA A 23 -1.49 0.91 -1.61
N ALA A 24 -1.91 1.58 -2.68
CA ALA A 24 -1.41 1.37 -4.02
C ALA A 24 0.00 1.94 -3.97
N THR A 25 0.95 1.10 -3.59
CA THR A 25 2.37 1.44 -3.70
C THR A 25 2.56 1.87 -5.13
N THR A 26 2.94 3.13 -5.30
CA THR A 26 3.16 3.64 -6.65
C THR A 26 4.25 2.79 -7.30
N PRO A 27 4.24 2.58 -8.62
CA PRO A 27 5.31 1.80 -9.28
C PRO A 27 6.72 2.35 -8.97
N VAL A 28 6.81 3.65 -8.65
CA VAL A 28 8.04 4.30 -8.18
C VAL A 28 8.41 3.86 -6.75
N GLN A 29 7.45 3.80 -5.83
CA GLN A 29 7.67 3.31 -4.46
C GLN A 29 8.16 1.85 -4.45
N GLU A 30 7.53 0.97 -5.24
CA GLU A 30 7.96 -0.43 -5.34
C GLU A 30 9.41 -0.55 -5.81
N HIS A 31 9.79 0.24 -6.81
CA HIS A 31 11.16 0.29 -7.30
C HIS A 31 12.15 0.78 -6.24
N LEU A 32 11.78 1.80 -5.45
CA LEU A 32 12.62 2.31 -4.37
C LEU A 32 12.80 1.27 -3.24
N LEU A 33 11.76 0.51 -2.91
CA LEU A 33 11.85 -0.57 -1.93
C LEU A 33 12.76 -1.71 -2.41
N GLU A 34 12.71 -2.04 -3.70
CA GLU A 34 13.64 -2.99 -4.31
C GLU A 34 15.08 -2.46 -4.26
N GLN A 35 15.29 -1.17 -4.53
CA GLN A 35 16.59 -0.53 -4.37
C GLN A 35 17.08 -0.61 -2.92
N VAL A 36 16.22 -0.35 -1.92
CA VAL A 36 16.56 -0.56 -0.51
C VAL A 36 17.03 -2.00 -0.27
N ARG A 37 16.30 -3.02 -0.74
CA ARG A 37 16.72 -4.43 -0.59
C ARG A 37 18.08 -4.71 -1.25
N LEU A 38 18.32 -4.18 -2.44
CA LEU A 38 19.60 -4.34 -3.14
C LEU A 38 20.74 -3.62 -2.42
N GLY A 39 20.46 -2.44 -1.85
CA GLY A 39 21.37 -1.66 -1.04
C GLY A 39 21.77 -2.39 0.24
N GLU A 40 20.78 -2.92 0.96
CA GLU A 40 20.98 -3.75 2.15
C GLU A 40 21.80 -5.01 1.82
N ALA A 41 21.43 -5.73 0.76
CA ALA A 41 22.15 -6.93 0.33
C ALA A 41 23.60 -6.64 -0.10
N SER A 42 23.84 -5.46 -0.67
CA SER A 42 25.16 -5.01 -1.13
C SER A 42 25.96 -4.25 -0.05
N LYS A 43 25.42 -4.08 1.17
CA LYS A 43 25.96 -3.22 2.23
C LYS A 43 26.26 -1.78 1.77
N ARG A 44 25.44 -1.26 0.85
CA ARG A 44 25.54 0.09 0.31
C ARG A 44 24.53 0.99 1.02
N GLU A 45 24.92 1.46 2.20
CA GLU A 45 24.09 2.34 3.05
C GLU A 45 23.66 3.61 2.33
N ASP A 46 24.47 4.15 1.42
CA ASP A 46 24.13 5.36 0.66
C ASP A 46 22.92 5.12 -0.26
N LEU A 47 22.85 3.94 -0.88
CA LEU A 47 21.77 3.55 -1.78
C LEU A 47 20.48 3.31 -0.99
N VAL A 48 20.59 2.70 0.20
CA VAL A 48 19.47 2.52 1.14
C VAL A 48 18.93 3.88 1.57
N ARG A 49 19.81 4.77 2.08
CA ARG A 49 19.43 6.10 2.57
C ARG A 49 18.80 6.95 1.49
N GLN A 50 19.36 6.96 0.28
CA GLN A 50 18.82 7.70 -0.85
C GLN A 50 17.43 7.20 -1.25
N SER A 51 17.23 5.88 -1.26
CA SER A 51 15.97 5.27 -1.64
C SER A 51 14.87 5.52 -0.60
N LEU A 52 15.21 5.40 0.70
CA LEU A 52 14.31 5.73 1.80
C LEU A 52 13.94 7.22 1.85
N TYR A 53 14.91 8.11 1.62
CA TYR A 53 14.63 9.54 1.54
C TYR A 53 13.66 9.86 0.39
N ARG A 54 13.85 9.22 -0.77
CA ARG A 54 12.95 9.37 -1.93
C ARG A 54 11.56 8.81 -1.64
N LEU A 55 11.46 7.76 -0.84
CA LEU A 55 10.20 7.17 -0.40
C LEU A 55 9.45 8.12 0.54
N GLU A 56 10.14 8.73 1.51
CA GLU A 56 9.60 9.72 2.45
C GLU A 56 9.05 10.96 1.73
N LEU A 57 9.69 11.38 0.62
CA LEU A 57 9.19 12.48 -0.22
C LEU A 57 7.92 12.13 -1.01
N ILE A 58 7.66 10.85 -1.29
CA ILE A 58 6.48 10.41 -2.06
C ILE A 58 5.27 10.27 -1.14
N ASP A 59 5.46 9.68 0.02
CA ASP A 59 4.40 9.52 1.01
C ASP A 59 4.97 9.73 2.42
N PRO A 60 4.96 10.98 2.92
CA PRO A 60 5.48 11.29 4.25
C PRO A 60 4.61 10.72 5.38
N ASN A 61 3.43 10.17 5.07
CA ASN A 61 2.52 9.56 6.05
C ASN A 61 2.50 8.03 5.96
N ASN A 62 3.38 7.40 5.16
CA ASN A 62 3.49 5.95 5.16
C ASN A 62 4.07 5.50 6.51
N PRO A 63 3.30 4.76 7.33
CA PRO A 63 3.69 4.43 8.70
C PRO A 63 4.83 3.42 8.80
#